data_AF-A0A7S0EBU7-F1
#
_entry.id   AF-A0A7S0EBU7-F1
#
_cell.length_a   1.000
_cell.length_b   1.000
_cell.length_c   1.000
_cell.angle_alpha   90.00
_cell.angle_beta   90.00
_cell.angle_gamma   90.00
#
_symmetry.space_group_name_H-M   'P 1'
#
loop_
_entity.id
_entity.type
_entity.pdbx_description
1 polymer ?
#
loop_
_entity_poly.entity_id
_entity_poly.type
_entity_poly.pdbx_seq_one_letter_code
_entity_poly.pdbx_strand_id
1 'polypeptide(L)'
;GNKTGRIVNNELGQLGAPSRCVLLTNMVGAGEADKQLEEETKLECSKYGFISRCVIHELAPGAPEDQAVRIFLLFDKQESAMKAVMDLDGRFFGGRQVRASFFGEDD
;
A
#
# COMPACT_ATOMS: atom_id res chain seq x y z
N GLY A 1 5.12 -30.99 11.19
CA GLY A 1 4.32 -30.32 10.14
C GLY A 1 4.31 -28.83 10.43
N ASN A 2 4.96 -28.05 9.58
CA ASN A 2 5.31 -26.65 9.81
C ASN A 2 4.07 -25.76 10.01
N LYS A 3 3.71 -25.47 11.27
CA LYS A 3 2.61 -24.54 11.60
C LYS A 3 2.93 -23.11 11.12
N THR A 4 4.21 -22.75 11.09
CA THR A 4 4.71 -21.44 10.65
C THR A 4 4.42 -21.19 9.17
N GLY A 5 4.66 -22.16 8.29
CA GLY A 5 4.46 -22.02 6.84
C GLY A 5 3.00 -21.89 6.40
N ARG A 6 2.05 -22.31 7.25
CA ARG A 6 0.62 -22.22 6.94
C ARG A 6 0.02 -20.85 7.29
N ILE A 7 0.63 -20.12 8.23
CA ILE A 7 0.21 -18.76 8.60
C ILE A 7 0.69 -17.76 7.55
N VAL A 8 1.98 -17.80 7.16
CA VAL A 8 2.51 -16.91 6.10
C VAL A 8 1.79 -17.07 4.76
N ASN A 9 1.45 -18.31 4.36
CA ASN A 9 0.73 -18.52 3.10
C ASN A 9 -0.70 -17.96 3.12
N ASN A 10 -1.33 -17.86 4.30
CA ASN A 10 -2.68 -17.34 4.44
C ASN A 10 -2.71 -15.80 4.52
N GLU A 11 -1.67 -15.18 5.08
CA GLU A 11 -1.49 -13.72 5.10
C GLU A 11 -1.12 -13.19 3.70
N LEU A 12 -0.22 -13.87 2.99
CA LEU A 12 0.14 -13.51 1.61
C LEU A 12 -1.06 -13.55 0.64
N GLY A 13 -2.03 -14.43 0.88
CA GLY A 13 -3.24 -14.51 0.05
C GLY A 13 -4.10 -13.25 0.08
N GLN A 14 -4.04 -12.45 1.15
CA GLN A 14 -4.76 -11.17 1.26
C GLN A 14 -3.95 -10.00 0.70
N LEU A 15 -2.61 -10.12 0.67
CA LEU A 15 -1.71 -9.09 0.15
C LEU A 15 -1.63 -9.06 -1.38
N GLY A 16 -2.24 -10.03 -2.08
CA GLY A 16 -2.13 -10.13 -3.55
C GLY A 16 -0.81 -10.76 -4.01
N ALA A 17 -0.69 -11.01 -5.32
CA ALA A 17 0.52 -11.59 -5.90
C ALA A 17 1.68 -10.58 -5.84
N PRO A 18 2.88 -10.96 -5.39
CA PRO A 18 4.01 -10.03 -5.29
C PRO A 18 4.30 -9.31 -6.61
N SER A 19 4.43 -7.99 -6.55
CA SER A 19 4.78 -7.12 -7.68
C SER A 19 5.67 -5.96 -7.19
N ARG A 20 6.10 -5.07 -8.09
CA ARG A 20 6.81 -3.84 -7.69
C ARG A 20 5.86 -2.72 -7.24
N CYS A 21 4.56 -2.88 -7.46
CA CYS A 21 3.55 -1.87 -7.16
C CYS A 21 2.86 -2.21 -5.83
N VAL A 22 2.85 -1.26 -4.90
CA VAL A 22 2.14 -1.35 -3.63
C VAL A 22 0.93 -0.42 -3.67
N LEU A 23 -0.23 -0.95 -3.30
CA LEU A 23 -1.45 -0.21 -3.04
C LEU A 23 -1.60 -0.01 -1.54
N LEU A 24 -1.71 1.25 -1.12
CA LEU A 24 -2.10 1.64 0.22
C LEU A 24 -3.54 2.17 0.20
N THR A 25 -4.39 1.66 1.09
CA THR A 25 -5.74 2.18 1.30
C THR A 25 -5.99 2.48 2.77
N ASN A 26 -7.08 3.20 3.04
CA ASN A 26 -7.48 3.65 4.38
C ASN A 26 -6.45 4.55 5.09
N MET A 27 -5.58 5.23 4.34
CA MET A 27 -4.71 6.27 4.92
C MET A 27 -5.50 7.54 5.21
N VAL A 28 -6.39 7.94 4.30
CA VAL A 28 -7.26 9.13 4.43
C VAL A 28 -8.65 8.83 3.85
N GLY A 29 -9.65 9.64 4.20
CA GLY A 29 -11.00 9.56 3.65
C GLY A 29 -11.18 10.30 2.32
N ALA A 30 -12.39 10.25 1.78
CA ALA A 30 -12.76 11.01 0.58
C ALA A 30 -12.62 12.52 0.83
N GLY A 31 -12.01 13.25 -0.11
CA GLY A 31 -11.77 14.68 -0.05
C GLY A 31 -10.60 15.11 0.84
N GLU A 32 -9.88 14.17 1.45
CA GLU A 32 -8.78 14.43 2.37
C GLU A 32 -7.39 14.25 1.72
N ALA A 33 -7.33 13.82 0.45
CA ALA A 33 -6.07 13.70 -0.28
C ALA A 33 -5.56 15.07 -0.75
N ASP A 34 -4.34 15.42 -0.35
CA ASP A 34 -3.65 16.63 -0.80
C ASP A 34 -2.28 16.33 -1.41
N LYS A 35 -1.57 17.38 -1.84
CA LYS A 35 -0.23 17.25 -2.44
C LYS A 35 0.85 16.87 -1.43
N GLN A 36 0.68 17.20 -0.15
CA GLN A 36 1.66 16.83 0.88
C GLN A 36 1.63 15.33 1.13
N LEU A 37 0.43 14.72 1.10
CA LEU A 37 0.27 13.28 1.26
C LEU A 37 1.12 12.48 0.25
N GLU A 38 1.18 12.90 -1.01
CA GLU A 38 2.00 12.22 -2.04
C GLU A 38 3.50 12.33 -1.71
N GLU A 39 3.97 13.53 -1.38
CA GLU A 39 5.38 13.82 -1.09
C GLU A 39 5.85 13.13 0.19
N GLU A 40 5.06 13.20 1.26
CA GLU A 40 5.35 12.57 2.55
C GLU A 40 5.34 11.05 2.44
N THR A 41 4.33 10.47 1.78
CA THR A 41 4.24 9.02 1.60
C THR A 41 5.43 8.50 0.77
N LYS A 42 5.78 9.20 -0.31
CA LYS A 42 6.94 8.84 -1.14
C LYS A 42 8.25 8.97 -0.37
N LEU A 43 8.43 10.05 0.39
CA LEU A 43 9.64 10.27 1.19
C LEU A 43 9.79 9.20 2.26
N GLU A 44 8.74 8.94 3.04
CA GLU A 44 8.77 7.94 4.11
C GLU A 44 9.02 6.53 3.57
N CYS A 45 8.41 6.19 2.43
CA CYS A 45 8.58 4.87 1.81
C CYS A 45 9.92 4.70 1.07
N SER A 46 10.67 5.77 0.82
CA SER A 46 11.98 5.70 0.16
C SER A 46 13.02 4.90 0.97
N LYS A 47 12.79 4.72 2.28
CA LYS A 47 13.62 3.87 3.15
C LYS A 47 13.60 2.38 2.75
N TYR A 48 12.57 1.92 2.04
CA TYR A 48 12.47 0.53 1.56
C TYR A 48 13.19 0.34 0.20
N GLY A 49 13.33 1.40 -0.58
CA GLY A 49 13.98 1.41 -1.90
C GLY A 49 13.55 2.59 -2.76
N PHE A 50 14.15 2.71 -3.94
CA PHE A 50 13.81 3.78 -4.88
C PHE A 50 12.39 3.61 -5.42
N ILE A 51 11.61 4.70 -5.39
CA ILE A 51 10.23 4.78 -5.87
C ILE A 51 10.24 5.55 -7.18
N SER A 52 10.00 4.84 -8.28
CA SER A 52 9.92 5.40 -9.62
C SER A 52 8.68 6.27 -9.81
N ARG A 53 7.56 5.90 -9.18
CA ARG A 53 6.29 6.63 -9.30
C ARG A 53 5.46 6.52 -8.02
N CYS A 54 4.84 7.63 -7.64
CA CYS A 54 3.78 7.69 -6.63
C CYS A 54 2.53 8.24 -7.35
N VAL A 55 1.35 7.65 -7.12
CA VAL A 55 0.09 8.14 -7.67
C VAL A 55 -0.98 8.04 -6.61
N ILE A 56 -1.72 9.13 -6.40
CA ILE A 56 -2.92 9.13 -5.57
C ILE A 56 -4.14 9.15 -6.49
N HIS A 57 -5.06 8.22 -6.26
CA HIS A 57 -6.32 8.14 -6.96
C HIS A 57 -7.47 8.15 -5.97
N GLU A 58 -8.31 9.18 -6.06
CA GLU A 58 -9.56 9.26 -5.32
C GLU A 58 -10.70 8.71 -6.18
N LEU A 59 -11.46 7.76 -5.62
CA LEU A 59 -12.61 7.15 -6.27
C LEU A 59 -13.81 8.10 -6.31
N ALA A 60 -14.75 7.80 -7.21
CA ALA A 60 -15.99 8.56 -7.31
C ALA A 60 -16.79 8.53 -5.99
N PRO A 61 -17.60 9.58 -5.71
CA PRO A 61 -18.45 9.63 -4.53
C PRO A 61 -19.31 8.36 -4.37
N GLY A 62 -19.38 7.84 -3.14
CA GLY A 62 -20.10 6.60 -2.81
C GLY A 62 -19.20 5.36 -2.69
N ALA A 63 -17.90 5.47 -2.97
CA ALA A 63 -16.93 4.45 -2.60
C ALA A 63 -16.88 4.26 -1.07
N PRO A 64 -16.58 3.04 -0.57
CA PRO A 64 -16.32 2.81 0.86
C PRO A 64 -15.21 3.73 1.37
N GLU A 65 -15.37 4.28 2.57
CA GLU A 65 -14.44 5.26 3.14
C GLU A 65 -13.00 4.72 3.29
N ASP A 66 -12.84 3.42 3.56
CA ASP A 66 -11.55 2.74 3.67
C ASP A 66 -10.89 2.44 2.31
N GLN A 67 -11.58 2.74 1.21
CA GLN A 67 -11.11 2.56 -0.17
C GLN A 67 -11.19 3.82 -1.03
N ALA A 68 -11.78 4.90 -0.50
CA ALA A 68 -12.06 6.12 -1.25
C ALA A 68 -10.79 6.76 -1.82
N VAL A 69 -9.66 6.65 -1.12
CA VAL A 69 -8.35 7.09 -1.60
C VAL A 69 -7.40 5.90 -1.70
N ARG A 70 -6.79 5.75 -2.87
CA ARG A 70 -5.81 4.72 -3.21
C ARG A 70 -4.46 5.36 -3.52
N ILE A 71 -3.43 4.97 -2.80
CA ILE A 71 -2.06 5.43 -3.05
C ILE A 71 -1.25 4.29 -3.64
N PHE A 72 -0.68 4.51 -4.81
CA PHE A 72 0.13 3.54 -5.52
C PHE A 72 1.59 3.95 -5.45
N LEU A 73 2.45 3.04 -4.99
CA LEU A 73 3.89 3.19 -4.93
C LEU A 73 4.55 2.17 -5.85
N LEU A 74 5.15 2.63 -6.95
CA LEU A 74 5.91 1.79 -7.86
C LEU A 74 7.39 1.82 -7.49
N PHE A 75 7.87 0.74 -6.90
CA PHE A 75 9.30 0.57 -6.60
C PHE A 75 10.08 0.11 -7.84
N ASP A 76 11.39 0.36 -7.84
CA ASP A 76 12.28 -0.20 -8.87
C ASP A 76 12.45 -1.71 -8.72
N LYS A 77 12.31 -2.23 -7.49
CA LYS A 77 12.56 -3.64 -7.15
C LYS A 77 11.39 -4.25 -6.40
N GLN A 78 11.05 -5.48 -6.75
CA GLN A 78 9.97 -6.23 -6.08
C GLN A 78 10.30 -6.47 -4.60
N GLU A 79 11.58 -6.67 -4.26
CA GLU A 79 12.01 -6.86 -2.86
C GLU A 79 11.78 -5.60 -2.01
N SER A 80 11.84 -4.41 -2.61
CA SER A 80 11.51 -3.15 -1.92
C SER A 80 10.01 -3.04 -1.66
N ALA A 81 9.18 -3.41 -2.63
CA ALA A 81 7.73 -3.49 -2.44
C ALA A 81 7.35 -4.51 -1.35
N MET A 82 7.99 -5.68 -1.32
CA MET A 82 7.78 -6.68 -0.26
C MET A 82 8.08 -6.12 1.14
N LYS A 83 9.20 -5.41 1.31
CA LYS A 83 9.54 -4.76 2.59
C LYS A 83 8.50 -3.70 2.97
N ALA A 84 8.05 -2.91 2.01
CA ALA A 84 7.04 -1.88 2.25
C ALA A 84 5.71 -2.49 2.70
N VAL A 85 5.20 -3.51 1.99
CA VAL A 85 3.94 -4.20 2.35
C VAL A 85 4.04 -4.79 3.76
N MET A 86 5.13 -5.52 4.06
CA MET A 86 5.31 -6.15 5.37
C MET A 86 5.44 -5.16 6.53
N ASP A 87 5.95 -3.96 6.29
CA ASP A 87 6.11 -2.95 7.33
C ASP A 87 4.90 -2.02 7.46
N LEU A 88 4.17 -1.76 6.37
CA LEU A 88 3.06 -0.80 6.34
C LEU A 88 1.71 -1.42 6.65
N ASP A 89 1.47 -2.69 6.27
CA ASP A 89 0.18 -3.32 6.52
C ASP A 89 -0.11 -3.41 8.02
N GLY A 90 -1.27 -2.90 8.44
CA GLY A 90 -1.68 -2.87 9.83
C GLY A 90 -1.08 -1.75 10.68
N ARG A 91 -0.19 -0.90 10.13
CA ARG A 91 0.26 0.34 10.81
C ARG A 91 -0.86 1.38 10.87
N PHE A 92 -0.63 2.46 11.63
CA PHE A 92 -1.58 3.55 11.78
C PHE A 92 -1.10 4.84 11.11
N PHE A 93 -2.02 5.54 10.45
CA PHE A 93 -1.85 6.88 9.91
C PHE A 93 -3.09 7.70 10.26
N GLY A 94 -2.93 8.84 10.93
CA GLY A 94 -4.07 9.69 11.32
C GLY A 94 -5.13 8.98 12.17
N GLY A 95 -4.76 7.95 12.94
CA GLY A 95 -5.69 7.11 13.70
C GLY A 95 -6.41 6.03 12.89
N ARG A 96 -6.20 5.97 11.57
CA ARG A 96 -6.71 4.90 10.69
C ARG A 96 -5.68 3.78 10.56
N GLN A 97 -6.14 2.53 10.46
CA GLN A 97 -5.28 1.39 10.18
C GLN A 97 -5.05 1.26 8.67
N VAL A 98 -3.80 1.40 8.23
CA VAL A 98 -3.38 1.28 6.85
C VAL A 98 -3.55 -0.17 6.39
N ARG A 99 -4.09 -0.35 5.17
CA ARG A 99 -4.02 -1.63 4.45
C ARG A 99 -3.02 -1.50 3.32
N ALA A 100 -2.06 -2.40 3.27
CA ALA A 100 -1.08 -2.46 2.20
C ALA A 100 -1.18 -3.80 1.46
N SER A 101 -1.20 -3.75 0.13
CA SER A 101 -1.19 -4.94 -0.72
C SER A 101 -0.35 -4.69 -1.97
N PHE A 102 0.06 -5.76 -2.64
CA PHE A 102 0.59 -5.68 -3.99
C PHE A 102 -0.54 -5.36 -4.99
N PHE A 103 -0.17 -4.69 -6.08
CA PHE A 103 -1.06 -4.37 -7.21
C PHE A 103 -0.41 -4.82 -8.52
N GLY A 104 -1.16 -5.38 -9.46
CA GLY A 104 -0.62 -5.83 -10.74
C GLY A 104 -0.05 -4.66 -11.54
N GLU A 105 1.03 -4.88 -12.28
CA GLU A 105 1.53 -3.87 -13.23
C GLU A 105 0.70 -3.82 -14.53
N ASP A 106 -0.16 -4.83 -14.74
CA ASP A 106 -1.02 -4.99 -15.91
C ASP A 106 -2.52 -4.65 -15.66
N ASP A 107 -2.86 -4.16 -14.45
CA ASP A 107 -4.23 -3.81 -14.04
C ASP A 107 -4.64 -2.37 -14.42
#